data_AF-A0A9D4YBV8-F1
#
_entry.id   AF-A0A9D4YBV8-F1
#
_cell.length_a   1.000
_cell.length_b   1.000
_cell.length_c   1.000
_cell.angle_alpha   90.00
_cell.angle_beta   90.00
_cell.angle_gamma   90.00
#
_symmetry.space_group_name_H-M   'P 1'
#
loop_
_entity.id
_entity.type
_entity.pdbx_description
1 polymer ?
#
loop_
_entity_poly.entity_id
_entity_poly.type
_entity_poly.pdbx_seq_one_letter_code
_entity_poly.pdbx_strand_id
1 'polypeptide(L)'
;EGLDELLKLADFVVCSAKFPLAWTQAPSIPSALVSMLIRLPNVKFVIVTLGEDGCLMLERSTNEYVSVEERNLERLLELLYKEKDDSLAIPTCISSVVRKFRSDGIGTVCGRFLIGTAEKIPDSELIDTTGAGDAFIGAIMYGRCSL
;
A
#
# COMPACT_ATOMS: atom_id res chain seq x y z
N GLU A 1 -5.78 20.64 12.21
CA GLU A 1 -6.49 21.05 10.98
C GLU A 1 -5.46 21.24 9.86
N GLY A 2 -5.84 21.06 8.59
CA GLY A 2 -4.97 21.30 7.42
C GLY A 2 -4.33 20.07 6.77
N LEU A 3 -4.40 18.89 7.41
CA LEU A 3 -3.84 17.66 6.84
C LEU A 3 -4.53 17.27 5.51
N ASP A 4 -5.84 17.44 5.41
CA ASP A 4 -6.58 17.09 4.20
C ASP A 4 -6.16 17.93 3.00
N GLU A 5 -5.91 19.23 3.21
CA GLU A 5 -5.39 20.11 2.16
C GLU A 5 -3.96 19.75 1.78
N LEU A 6 -3.14 19.37 2.75
CA LEU A 6 -1.77 18.90 2.48
C LEU A 6 -1.78 17.60 1.65
N LEU A 7 -2.64 16.64 1.99
CA LEU A 7 -2.73 15.37 1.25
C LEU A 7 -3.13 15.56 -0.21
N LYS A 8 -3.95 16.57 -0.53
CA LYS A 8 -4.33 16.88 -1.93
C LYS A 8 -3.14 17.33 -2.78
N LEU A 9 -2.08 17.85 -2.16
CA LEU A 9 -0.86 18.29 -2.83
C LEU A 9 0.17 17.15 -3.01
N ALA A 10 -0.05 15.99 -2.39
CA ALA A 10 0.89 14.89 -2.40
C ALA A 10 0.82 14.07 -3.69
N ASP A 11 1.98 13.70 -4.23
CA ASP A 11 2.11 12.68 -5.28
C ASP A 11 2.08 11.26 -4.72
N PHE A 12 2.52 11.08 -3.47
CA PHE A 12 2.72 9.79 -2.82
C PHE A 12 2.33 9.89 -1.36
N VAL A 13 1.79 8.82 -0.80
CA VAL A 13 1.49 8.73 0.64
C VAL A 13 2.12 7.47 1.20
N VAL A 14 2.93 7.60 2.26
CA VAL A 14 3.48 6.47 3.00
C VAL A 14 3.16 6.67 4.47
N CYS A 15 2.58 5.66 5.12
CA CYS A 15 2.06 5.78 6.47
C CYS A 15 1.95 4.41 7.16
N SER A 16 1.66 4.40 8.46
CA SER A 16 1.28 3.17 9.17
C SER A 16 -0.20 2.85 8.99
N ALA A 17 -0.58 1.58 9.20
CA ALA A 17 -1.94 1.08 8.94
C ALA A 17 -3.05 1.85 9.66
N LYS A 18 -2.75 2.46 10.82
CA LYS A 18 -3.72 3.21 11.61
C LYS A 18 -4.24 4.44 10.86
N PHE A 19 -3.39 5.11 10.07
CA PHE A 19 -3.75 6.36 9.42
C PHE A 19 -4.82 6.18 8.33
N PRO A 20 -4.64 5.31 7.31
CA PRO A 20 -5.66 5.10 6.28
C PRO A 20 -7.01 4.68 6.83
N LEU A 21 -7.01 3.77 7.82
CA LEU A 21 -8.23 3.30 8.49
C LEU A 21 -8.97 4.46 9.16
N ALA A 22 -8.26 5.25 9.99
CA ALA A 22 -8.87 6.38 10.69
C ALA A 22 -9.31 7.51 9.75
N TRP A 23 -8.54 7.80 8.69
CA TRP A 23 -8.84 8.88 7.76
C TRP A 23 -10.01 8.52 6.82
N THR A 24 -10.10 7.26 6.40
CA THR A 24 -11.17 6.82 5.48
C THR A 24 -12.43 6.32 6.17
N GLN A 25 -12.31 5.84 7.41
CA GLN A 25 -13.34 5.07 8.13
C GLN A 25 -13.69 3.75 7.43
N ALA A 26 -12.79 3.21 6.60
CA ALA A 26 -13.00 1.96 5.90
C ALA A 26 -12.78 0.75 6.82
N PRO A 27 -13.45 -0.39 6.56
CA PRO A 27 -13.42 -1.57 7.43
C PRO A 27 -12.11 -2.36 7.36
N SER A 28 -11.27 -2.15 6.33
CA SER A 28 -10.04 -2.91 6.11
C SER A 28 -8.95 -2.03 5.48
N ILE A 29 -7.68 -2.41 5.62
CA ILE A 29 -6.56 -1.67 5.00
C ILE A 29 -6.72 -1.58 3.47
N PRO A 30 -7.08 -2.66 2.74
CA PRO A 30 -7.24 -2.60 1.28
C PRO A 30 -8.35 -1.64 0.85
N SER A 31 -9.50 -1.68 1.53
CA SER A 31 -10.62 -0.77 1.25
C SER A 31 -10.28 0.68 1.63
N ALA A 32 -9.47 0.90 2.68
CA ALA A 32 -8.93 2.21 3.01
C ALA A 32 -8.02 2.74 1.90
N LEU A 33 -7.11 1.93 1.36
CA LEU A 33 -6.21 2.35 0.28
C LEU A 33 -6.95 2.72 -1.00
N VAL A 34 -7.95 1.92 -1.38
CA VAL A 34 -8.83 2.22 -2.52
C VAL A 34 -9.55 3.55 -2.29
N SER A 35 -10.12 3.74 -1.10
CA SER A 35 -10.83 4.98 -0.74
C SER A 35 -9.90 6.20 -0.73
N MET A 36 -8.65 6.05 -0.25
CA MET A 36 -7.65 7.11 -0.29
C MET A 36 -7.32 7.53 -1.72
N LEU A 37 -7.03 6.59 -2.62
CA LEU A 37 -6.74 6.94 -4.01
C LEU A 37 -7.96 7.55 -4.72
N ILE A 38 -9.18 7.12 -4.42
CA ILE A 38 -10.36 7.76 -5.01
C ILE A 38 -10.51 9.22 -4.52
N ARG A 39 -10.26 9.48 -3.23
CA ARG A 39 -10.36 10.83 -2.63
C ARG A 39 -9.17 11.74 -2.98
N LEU A 40 -8.00 11.17 -3.31
CA LEU A 40 -6.75 11.87 -3.61
C LEU A 40 -6.31 11.60 -5.06
N PRO A 41 -6.87 12.29 -6.07
CA PRO A 41 -6.64 11.97 -7.48
C PRO A 41 -5.19 12.17 -7.95
N ASN A 42 -4.44 13.07 -7.30
CA ASN A 42 -3.03 13.34 -7.61
C ASN A 42 -2.09 12.24 -7.10
N VAL A 43 -2.52 11.48 -6.09
CA VAL A 43 -1.69 10.44 -5.49
C VAL A 43 -1.55 9.27 -6.48
N LYS A 44 -0.30 8.96 -6.80
CA LYS A 44 0.13 7.89 -7.70
C LYS A 44 0.18 6.56 -6.98
N PHE A 45 0.58 6.55 -5.70
CA PHE A 45 0.50 5.36 -4.86
C PHE A 45 0.36 5.69 -3.38
N VAL A 46 -0.21 4.74 -2.65
CA VAL A 46 -0.22 4.75 -1.18
C VAL A 46 0.47 3.48 -0.68
N ILE A 47 1.39 3.63 0.28
CA ILE A 47 2.04 2.51 0.97
C ILE A 47 1.68 2.54 2.45
N VAL A 48 1.38 1.36 2.98
CA VAL A 48 1.18 1.10 4.40
C VAL A 48 2.31 0.24 4.91
N THR A 49 3.03 0.71 5.92
CA THR A 49 3.97 -0.12 6.68
C THR A 49 3.22 -0.97 7.69
N LEU A 50 3.60 -2.24 7.78
CA LEU A 50 2.98 -3.29 8.59
C LEU A 50 3.96 -3.88 9.62
N GLY A 51 5.13 -3.24 9.83
CA GLY A 51 6.14 -3.74 10.75
C GLY A 51 6.83 -5.00 10.22
N GLU A 52 6.87 -6.06 11.02
CA GLU A 52 7.46 -7.35 10.65
C GLU A 52 6.74 -8.05 9.47
N ASP A 53 5.49 -7.67 9.21
CA ASP A 53 4.73 -8.16 8.04
C ASP A 53 5.12 -7.43 6.74
N GLY A 54 5.99 -6.41 6.82
CA GLY A 54 6.47 -5.65 5.67
C GLY A 54 5.57 -4.48 5.31
N CYS A 55 5.08 -4.42 4.07
CA CYS A 55 4.22 -3.33 3.60
C CYS A 55 3.20 -3.77 2.55
N LEU A 56 2.11 -3.00 2.47
CA LEU A 56 1.10 -3.12 1.42
C LEU A 56 1.03 -1.81 0.65
N MET A 57 1.12 -1.88 -0.67
CA MET A 57 1.04 -0.75 -1.57
C MET A 57 -0.17 -0.89 -2.49
N LEU A 58 -0.86 0.21 -2.77
CA LEU A 58 -1.77 0.33 -3.90
C LEU A 58 -1.21 1.37 -4.86
N GLU A 59 -0.86 0.94 -6.06
CA GLU A 59 -0.39 1.80 -7.15
C GLU A 59 -1.52 2.10 -8.12
N ARG A 60 -1.74 3.38 -8.45
CA ARG A 60 -2.68 3.81 -9.48
C ARG A 60 -2.16 3.45 -10.87
N SER A 61 -3.04 2.95 -11.72
CA SER A 61 -2.79 2.77 -13.14
C SER A 61 -3.55 3.80 -13.97
N THR A 62 -2.90 4.32 -15.00
CA THR A 62 -3.54 5.16 -16.04
C THR A 62 -4.26 4.32 -17.10
N ASN A 63 -4.21 3.00 -17.02
CA ASN A 63 -4.87 2.12 -17.99
C ASN A 63 -6.39 2.08 -17.73
N GLU A 64 -7.13 2.95 -18.41
CA GLU A 64 -8.58 3.07 -18.31
C GLU A 64 -9.34 1.91 -18.98
N TYR A 65 -8.67 1.07 -19.78
CA TYR A 65 -9.28 -0.04 -20.52
C TYR A 65 -9.45 -1.32 -19.69
N VAL A 66 -9.12 -1.27 -18.39
CA VAL A 66 -9.27 -2.42 -17.49
C VAL A 66 -10.75 -2.63 -17.18
N SER A 67 -11.35 -3.62 -17.84
CA SER A 67 -12.78 -3.97 -17.69
C SER A 67 -13.07 -4.89 -16.50
N VAL A 68 -12.05 -5.53 -15.93
CA VAL A 68 -12.21 -6.46 -14.80
C VAL A 68 -12.27 -5.68 -13.50
N GLU A 69 -13.49 -5.56 -12.98
CA GLU A 69 -13.77 -5.00 -11.66
C GLU A 69 -13.58 -6.09 -10.59
N GLU A 70 -12.72 -5.83 -9.61
CA GLU A 70 -12.58 -6.68 -8.43
C GLU A 70 -13.60 -6.28 -7.38
N ARG A 71 -14.38 -7.25 -6.92
CA ARG A 71 -15.45 -7.03 -5.92
C ARG A 71 -15.11 -7.58 -4.54
N ASN A 72 -14.05 -8.37 -4.41
CA ASN A 72 -13.62 -8.93 -3.13
C ASN A 72 -12.11 -8.68 -2.95
N LEU A 73 -11.81 -7.53 -2.32
CA LEU A 73 -10.44 -7.09 -2.06
C LEU A 73 -9.72 -8.03 -1.10
N GLU A 74 -10.44 -8.54 -0.10
CA GLU A 74 -9.92 -9.45 0.91
C GLU A 74 -9.45 -10.76 0.26
N ARG A 75 -10.28 -11.37 -0.60
CA ARG A 75 -9.92 -12.57 -1.34
C ARG A 75 -8.74 -12.34 -2.28
N LEU A 76 -8.70 -11.19 -2.96
CA LEU A 76 -7.55 -10.84 -3.81
C LEU A 76 -6.26 -10.81 -2.99
N LEU A 77 -6.28 -10.14 -1.83
CA LEU A 77 -5.11 -10.09 -0.96
C LEU A 77 -4.75 -11.46 -0.39
N GLU A 78 -5.72 -12.26 0.05
CA GLU A 78 -5.46 -13.63 0.51
C GLU A 78 -4.74 -14.47 -0.55
N LEU A 79 -5.09 -14.32 -1.83
CA LEU A 79 -4.42 -15.00 -2.93
C LEU A 79 -2.99 -14.50 -3.11
N LEU A 80 -2.78 -13.18 -3.06
CA LEU A 80 -1.44 -12.59 -3.18
C LEU A 80 -0.53 -12.98 -2.00
N TYR A 81 -1.06 -13.02 -0.77
CA TYR A 81 -0.31 -13.47 0.39
C TYR A 81 0.06 -14.95 0.30
N LYS A 82 -0.73 -15.79 -0.40
CA LYS A 82 -0.37 -17.20 -0.65
C LYS A 82 0.76 -17.37 -1.65
N GLU A 83 1.02 -16.38 -2.49
CA GLU A 83 2.19 -16.36 -3.38
C GLU A 83 3.49 -16.01 -2.63
N LYS A 84 3.37 -15.54 -1.37
CA LYS A 84 4.51 -15.23 -0.52
C LYS A 84 5.24 -16.51 -0.10
N ASP A 85 6.53 -16.57 -0.40
CA ASP A 85 7.40 -17.62 0.11
C ASP A 85 7.90 -17.27 1.51
N ASP A 86 7.24 -17.82 2.53
CA ASP A 86 7.61 -17.63 3.92
C ASP A 86 8.92 -18.32 4.33
N SER A 87 9.53 -19.13 3.47
CA SER A 87 10.83 -19.75 3.76
C SER A 87 12.01 -18.82 3.52
N LEU A 88 11.81 -17.75 2.75
CA LEU A 88 12.86 -16.80 2.41
C LEU A 88 13.06 -15.79 3.55
N ALA A 89 14.31 -15.64 3.99
CA ALA A 89 14.69 -14.57 4.91
C ALA A 89 14.79 -13.21 4.18
N ILE A 90 15.03 -13.23 2.86
CA ILE A 90 15.23 -12.02 2.05
C ILE A 90 13.89 -11.33 1.70
N PRO A 91 13.84 -9.98 1.70
CA PRO A 91 12.67 -9.24 1.24
C PRO A 91 12.30 -9.54 -0.21
N THR A 92 11.00 -9.72 -0.46
CA THR A 92 10.43 -9.92 -1.80
C THR A 92 9.29 -8.94 -2.05
N CYS A 93 8.95 -8.74 -3.32
CA CYS A 93 7.82 -7.91 -3.73
C CYS A 93 6.93 -8.70 -4.69
N ILE A 94 5.64 -8.81 -4.34
CA ILE A 94 4.64 -9.57 -5.08
C ILE A 94 3.58 -8.59 -5.57
N SER A 95 3.24 -8.66 -6.85
CA SER A 95 2.32 -7.71 -7.50
C SER A 95 1.10 -8.42 -8.05
N SER A 96 -0.08 -7.85 -7.79
CA SER A 96 -1.28 -8.20 -8.52
C SER A 96 -1.21 -7.72 -9.98
N VAL A 97 -2.05 -8.31 -10.83
CA VAL A 97 -2.40 -7.69 -12.11
C VAL A 97 -3.19 -6.40 -11.88
N VAL A 98 -3.17 -5.49 -12.86
CA VAL A 98 -3.98 -4.27 -12.80
C VAL A 98 -5.46 -4.64 -12.87
N ARG A 99 -6.25 -4.13 -11.93
CA ARG A 99 -7.71 -4.31 -11.85
C ARG A 99 -8.38 -2.97 -11.57
N LYS A 100 -9.70 -2.93 -11.76
CA LYS A 100 -10.53 -1.81 -11.31
C LYS A 100 -11.09 -2.13 -9.93
N PHE A 101 -10.86 -1.25 -8.96
CA PHE A 101 -11.34 -1.39 -7.58
C PHE A 101 -12.44 -0.38 -7.30
N ARG A 102 -13.43 -0.78 -6.49
CA ARG A 102 -14.55 0.06 -6.06
C ARG A 102 -14.49 0.34 -4.57
N SER A 103 -14.88 1.57 -4.20
CA SER A 103 -15.31 1.90 -2.86
C SER A 103 -16.76 2.40 -2.92
N ASP A 104 -17.66 1.72 -2.21
CA ASP A 104 -19.10 1.96 -2.28
C ASP A 104 -19.45 3.38 -1.86
N GLY A 105 -20.22 4.06 -2.71
CA GLY A 105 -20.61 5.45 -2.49
C GLY A 105 -19.52 6.51 -2.75
N ILE A 106 -18.28 6.11 -3.07
CA ILE A 106 -17.18 7.05 -3.35
C ILE A 106 -16.76 7.03 -4.83
N GLY A 107 -16.58 5.84 -5.42
CA GLY A 107 -16.18 5.72 -6.82
C GLY A 107 -15.31 4.50 -7.11
N THR A 108 -14.51 4.59 -8.17
CA THR A 108 -13.61 3.50 -8.61
C THR A 108 -12.22 4.03 -8.98
N VAL A 109 -11.20 3.19 -8.83
CA VAL A 109 -9.82 3.47 -9.24
C VAL A 109 -9.21 2.24 -9.92
N CYS A 110 -8.46 2.45 -11.01
CA CYS A 110 -7.66 1.40 -11.63
C CYS A 110 -6.28 1.36 -10.96
N GLY A 111 -5.78 0.16 -10.67
CA GLY A 111 -4.50 0.01 -10.01
C GLY A 111 -4.09 -1.44 -9.79
N ARG A 112 -3.01 -1.63 -9.06
CA ARG A 112 -2.54 -2.95 -8.62
C ARG A 112 -2.06 -2.89 -7.18
N PHE A 113 -2.28 -3.97 -6.45
CA PHE A 113 -1.72 -4.14 -5.11
C PHE A 113 -0.33 -4.74 -5.21
N LEU A 114 0.58 -4.28 -4.35
CA LEU A 114 1.87 -4.90 -4.15
C LEU A 114 2.07 -5.19 -2.66
N ILE A 115 2.62 -6.37 -2.36
CA ILE A 115 3.03 -6.77 -1.02
C ILE A 115 4.55 -6.79 -1.01
N GLY A 116 5.16 -5.99 -0.14
CA GLY A 116 6.58 -6.07 0.15
C GLY A 116 6.77 -6.82 1.46
N THR A 117 7.55 -7.90 1.47
CA THR A 117 7.85 -8.64 2.71
C THR A 117 8.97 -7.96 3.48
N ALA A 118 8.94 -8.03 4.81
CA ALA A 118 10.09 -7.66 5.62
C ALA A 118 11.16 -8.76 5.58
N GLU A 119 12.38 -8.38 5.90
CA GLU A 119 13.43 -9.33 6.24
C GLU A 119 13.11 -9.99 7.58
N LYS A 120 13.34 -11.31 7.69
CA LYS A 120 13.14 -12.03 8.95
C LYS A 120 14.39 -11.91 9.82
N ILE A 121 14.37 -10.92 10.71
CA ILE A 121 15.46 -10.66 11.67
C ILE A 121 15.13 -11.37 12.99
N PRO A 122 16.01 -12.22 13.54
CA PRO A 122 15.81 -12.84 14.85
C PRO A 122 15.72 -11.80 15.98
N ASP A 123 14.89 -12.05 16.99
CA ASP A 123 14.74 -11.15 18.15
C ASP A 123 16.07 -10.83 18.87
N SER A 124 17.02 -11.78 18.87
CA SER A 124 18.34 -11.58 19.46
C SER A 124 19.23 -10.59 18.69
N GLU A 125 18.92 -10.36 17.41
CA GLU A 125 19.62 -9.44 16.52
C GLU A 125 18.89 -8.10 16.38
N LEU A 126 17.60 -8.04 16.77
CA LEU A 126 16.80 -6.82 16.71
C LEU A 126 17.13 -5.89 17.88
N ILE A 127 17.92 -4.85 17.61
CA ILE A 127 18.38 -3.90 18.63
C ILE A 127 17.37 -2.75 18.83
N ASP A 128 16.84 -2.20 17.73
CA ASP A 128 15.95 -1.03 17.74
C ASP A 128 15.08 -1.01 16.47
N THR A 129 13.86 -0.50 16.59
CA THR A 129 12.91 -0.30 15.47
C THR A 129 12.62 1.18 15.21
N THR A 130 13.16 2.06 16.03
CA THR A 130 12.99 3.51 15.90
C THR A 130 13.54 3.98 14.55
N GLY A 131 12.70 4.68 13.78
CA GLY A 131 13.08 5.18 12.46
C GLY A 131 13.08 4.14 11.33
N ALA A 132 12.74 2.87 11.58
CA ALA A 132 12.67 1.85 10.52
C ALA A 132 11.68 2.25 9.41
N GLY A 133 10.54 2.83 9.78
CA GLY A 133 9.57 3.39 8.83
C GLY A 133 10.12 4.57 8.03
N ASP A 134 10.87 5.47 8.66
CA ASP A 134 11.46 6.63 8.00
C ASP A 134 12.57 6.21 7.02
N ALA A 135 13.39 5.23 7.40
CA ALA A 135 14.39 4.63 6.52
C ALA A 135 13.74 3.96 5.30
N PHE A 136 12.63 3.23 5.51
CA PHE A 136 11.85 2.66 4.42
C PHE A 136 11.32 3.75 3.47
N ILE A 137 10.74 4.82 4.01
CA ILE A 137 10.27 5.97 3.22
C ILE A 137 11.44 6.57 2.42
N GLY A 138 12.58 6.80 3.06
CA GLY A 138 13.79 7.31 2.44
C GLY A 138 14.24 6.45 1.26
N ALA A 139 14.23 5.12 1.42
CA ALA A 139 14.60 4.18 0.36
C ALA A 139 13.62 4.22 -0.83
N ILE A 140 12.30 4.29 -0.58
CA ILE A 140 11.29 4.43 -1.64
C ILE A 140 11.51 5.72 -2.43
N MET A 141 11.71 6.84 -1.73
CA MET A 141 11.93 8.14 -2.37
C MET A 141 13.25 8.16 -3.16
N TYR A 142 14.32 7.60 -2.59
CA TYR A 142 15.60 7.49 -3.28
C TYR A 142 15.49 6.67 -4.58
N GLY A 143 14.84 5.51 -4.52
CA GLY A 143 14.62 4.65 -5.69
C GLY A 143 13.80 5.35 -6.78
N ARG A 144 12.78 6.15 -6.40
CA ARG A 144 11.96 6.91 -7.35
C ARG A 144 12.68 8.10 -7.97
N CYS A 145 13.64 8.71 -7.28
CA CYS A 145 14.43 9.83 -7.82
C CYS A 145 15.62 9.37 -8.66
N SER A 146 16.07 8.12 -8.49
CA SER A 146 17.25 7.58 -9.16
C SER A 146 16.93 6.77 -10.43
N LEU A 147 15.65 6.56 -10.74
CA LEU A 147 15.12 5.81 -11.88
C LEU A 147 14.29 6.73 -12.78
#